data_AF-A0A7C7JPG1-F1
#
_entry.id   AF-A0A7C7JPG1-F1
#
_cell.length_a   1.000
_cell.length_b   1.000
_cell.length_c   1.000
_cell.angle_alpha   90.00
_cell.angle_beta   90.00
_cell.angle_gamma   90.00
#
_symmetry.space_group_name_H-M   'P 1'
#
loop_
_entity.id
_entity.type
_entity.pdbx_description
1 polymer ?
#
loop_
_entity_poly.entity_id
_entity_poly.type
_entity_poly.pdbx_seq_one_letter_code
_entity_poly.pdbx_strand_id
1 'polypeptide(L)'
;MTGSGSARIQRTGTFALTLIALLTLVAHQPSSAQETYTKGQNISPAYEGWEQNPDGSFNFMFGYMNRNWLEEPDVPVGIENNFSPGPEDRGQPTHFLPRRNRFVFKVRV
;
A
#
# COMPACT_ATOMS: atom_id res chain seq x y z
N MET A 1 59.50 -23.17 -48.70
CA MET A 1 59.07 -23.52 -47.34
C MET A 1 58.67 -22.26 -46.61
N THR A 2 57.43 -21.80 -46.78
CA THR A 2 56.81 -20.76 -45.95
C THR A 2 55.30 -20.80 -46.20
N GLY A 3 54.50 -20.93 -45.15
CA GLY A 3 53.05 -21.09 -45.25
C GLY A 3 52.42 -21.17 -43.85
N SER A 4 52.47 -20.03 -43.16
CA SER A 4 51.80 -19.77 -41.88
C SER A 4 50.27 -19.83 -42.03
N GLY A 5 49.59 -20.45 -41.08
CA GLY A 5 48.13 -20.43 -40.92
C GLY A 5 47.73 -21.41 -39.81
N SER A 6 46.79 -21.13 -38.91
CA SER A 6 45.84 -20.04 -38.75
C SER A 6 45.47 -20.03 -37.26
N ALA A 7 45.37 -18.84 -36.66
CA ALA A 7 45.07 -18.70 -35.24
C ALA A 7 43.64 -19.17 -34.93
N ARG A 8 43.52 -20.12 -33.99
CA ARG A 8 42.25 -20.60 -33.44
C ARG A 8 41.69 -19.54 -32.48
N ILE A 9 40.85 -18.63 -32.97
CA ILE A 9 40.12 -17.69 -32.12
C ILE A 9 38.65 -17.74 -32.52
N GLN A 10 37.78 -18.34 -31.70
CA GLN A 10 36.33 -18.06 -31.73
C GLN A 10 35.46 -18.71 -30.63
N ARG A 11 35.99 -19.38 -29.59
CA ARG A 11 35.12 -20.10 -28.61
C ARG A 11 34.92 -19.40 -27.26
N THR A 12 35.73 -18.42 -26.90
CA THR A 12 35.68 -17.74 -25.58
C THR A 12 34.64 -16.62 -25.52
N GLY A 13 34.37 -15.93 -26.64
CA GLY A 13 33.44 -14.79 -26.65
C GLY A 13 31.98 -15.16 -26.37
N THR A 14 31.54 -16.33 -26.85
CA THR A 14 30.13 -16.73 -26.75
C THR A 14 29.71 -17.11 -25.33
N PHE A 15 30.60 -17.75 -24.56
CA PHE A 15 30.34 -18.13 -23.16
C PHE A 15 30.27 -16.93 -22.21
N ALA A 16 31.12 -15.93 -22.43
CA ALA A 16 31.10 -14.70 -21.64
C ALA A 16 29.79 -13.93 -21.88
N LEU A 17 29.30 -13.88 -23.12
CA LEU A 17 28.05 -13.21 -23.47
C LEU A 17 26.83 -13.91 -22.89
N THR A 18 26.76 -15.24 -22.90
CA THR A 18 25.66 -15.98 -22.25
C THR A 18 25.68 -15.84 -20.74
N LEU A 19 26.85 -15.85 -20.11
CA LEU A 19 26.98 -15.65 -18.66
C LEU A 19 26.53 -14.23 -18.25
N ILE A 20 26.94 -13.21 -19.00
CA ILE A 20 26.51 -11.82 -18.78
C ILE A 20 24.98 -11.70 -18.95
N ALA A 21 24.41 -12.27 -20.02
CA ALA A 21 22.96 -12.24 -20.24
C ALA A 21 22.18 -12.94 -19.11
N LEU A 22 22.70 -14.05 -18.59
CA LEU A 22 22.09 -14.75 -17.46
C LEU A 22 22.15 -13.93 -16.17
N LEU A 23 23.30 -13.30 -15.90
CA LEU A 23 23.47 -12.42 -14.73
C LEU A 23 22.55 -11.20 -14.77
N THR A 24 22.33 -10.59 -15.95
CA THR A 24 21.39 -9.48 -16.10
C THR A 24 19.94 -9.88 -15.86
N LEU A 25 19.58 -11.13 -16.18
CA LEU A 25 18.23 -11.65 -15.98
C LEU A 25 17.94 -11.91 -14.49
N VAL A 26 18.93 -12.40 -13.73
CA VAL A 26 18.81 -12.58 -12.28
C VAL A 26 18.74 -11.24 -11.53
N ALA A 27 19.45 -10.22 -12.01
CA ALA A 27 19.47 -8.89 -11.40
C ALA A 27 18.16 -8.10 -11.57
N HIS A 28 17.30 -8.46 -12.53
CA HIS A 28 15.98 -7.83 -12.74
C HIS A 28 14.90 -8.52 -11.90
N GLN A 29 14.98 -8.39 -10.58
CA GLN A 29 13.85 -8.73 -9.72
C GLN A 29 12.84 -7.57 -9.77
N PRO A 30 11.56 -7.80 -10.14
CA PRO A 30 10.54 -6.77 -10.02
C PRO A 30 10.40 -6.40 -8.53
N SER A 31 10.72 -5.15 -8.21
CA SER A 31 10.40 -4.56 -6.91
C SER A 31 8.89 -4.36 -6.84
N SER A 32 8.21 -5.11 -5.96
CA SER A 32 6.85 -4.77 -5.56
C SER A 32 6.92 -3.64 -4.53
N ALA A 33 7.08 -2.41 -5.02
CA ALA A 33 6.86 -1.23 -4.20
C ALA A 33 5.38 -1.17 -3.78
N GLN A 34 5.07 -0.51 -2.66
CA GLN A 34 3.73 -0.39 -2.09
C GLN A 34 2.65 -0.25 -3.18
N GLU A 35 1.81 -1.29 -3.30
CA GLU A 35 0.71 -1.33 -4.26
C GLU A 35 -0.13 -0.06 -4.14
N THR A 36 -0.21 0.65 -5.25
CA THR A 36 -0.86 1.96 -5.34
C THR A 36 -2.06 1.81 -6.26
N TYR A 37 -3.24 2.10 -5.71
CA TYR A 37 -4.51 1.89 -6.40
C TYR A 37 -5.18 3.22 -6.71
N THR A 38 -5.60 3.43 -7.95
CA THR A 38 -6.34 4.63 -8.31
C THR A 38 -7.75 4.62 -7.71
N LYS A 39 -8.45 3.47 -7.78
CA LYS A 39 -9.84 3.24 -7.36
C LYS A 39 -10.09 1.77 -6.98
N GLY A 40 -11.27 1.48 -6.45
CA GLY A 40 -11.82 0.12 -6.26
C GLY A 40 -11.32 -0.63 -5.04
N GLN A 41 -10.56 0.01 -4.16
CA GLN A 41 -10.08 -0.58 -2.91
C GLN A 41 -10.96 -0.19 -1.73
N ASN A 42 -10.87 -0.98 -0.66
CA ASN A 42 -11.57 -0.70 0.58
C ASN A 42 -10.98 0.49 1.34
N ILE A 43 -11.80 1.01 2.26
CA ILE A 43 -11.39 1.93 3.31
C ILE A 43 -11.14 1.10 4.56
N SER A 44 -10.01 1.33 5.23
CA SER A 44 -9.67 0.66 6.49
C SER A 44 -9.76 1.65 7.65
N PRO A 45 -10.55 1.38 8.71
CA PRO A 45 -10.59 2.25 9.87
C PRO A 45 -9.25 2.22 10.61
N ALA A 46 -8.96 3.28 11.34
CA ALA A 46 -7.79 3.37 12.19
C ALA A 46 -8.16 3.89 13.57
N TYR A 47 -7.78 3.13 14.59
CA TYR A 47 -7.77 3.64 15.95
C TYR A 47 -6.51 4.48 16.15
N GLU A 48 -6.69 5.73 16.56
CA GLU A 48 -5.60 6.72 16.68
C GLU A 48 -5.19 6.98 18.14
N GLY A 49 -5.83 6.30 19.09
CA GLY A 49 -5.57 6.41 20.52
C GLY A 49 -6.74 6.95 21.32
N TRP A 50 -6.46 7.31 22.57
CA TRP A 50 -7.46 7.81 23.51
C TRP A 50 -6.92 9.02 24.28
N GLU A 51 -7.82 9.84 24.79
CA GLU A 51 -7.55 10.91 25.74
C GLU A 51 -8.53 10.83 26.91
N GLN A 52 -8.08 11.16 28.11
CA GLN A 52 -8.95 11.30 29.28
C GLN A 52 -9.47 12.73 29.35
N ASN A 53 -10.76 12.88 29.61
CA ASN A 53 -11.43 14.16 29.81
C ASN A 53 -11.33 14.61 31.28
N PRO A 54 -11.54 15.91 31.57
CA PRO A 54 -11.50 16.42 32.95
C PRO A 54 -12.51 15.78 33.91
N ASP A 55 -13.62 15.27 33.39
CA ASP A 55 -14.66 14.57 34.17
C ASP A 55 -14.36 13.07 34.36
N GLY A 56 -13.18 12.60 33.95
CA GLY A 56 -12.72 11.22 34.11
C GLY A 56 -13.15 10.26 33.00
N SER A 57 -14.06 10.66 32.11
CA SER A 57 -14.45 9.88 30.93
C SER A 57 -13.35 9.85 29.86
N PHE A 58 -13.52 9.05 28.81
CA PHE A 58 -12.52 8.91 27.74
C PHE A 58 -13.09 9.28 26.37
N ASN A 59 -12.26 9.91 25.53
CA ASN A 59 -12.53 9.99 24.10
C ASN A 59 -11.60 9.02 23.37
N PHE A 60 -12.16 8.17 22.53
CA PHE A 60 -11.45 7.30 21.60
C PHE A 60 -11.42 7.98 20.23
N MET A 61 -10.23 8.18 19.67
CA MET A 61 -10.06 8.88 18.39
C MET A 61 -9.92 7.90 17.25
N PHE A 62 -10.58 8.22 16.14
CA PHE A 62 -10.57 7.38 14.95
C PHE A 62 -10.23 8.18 13.70
N GLY A 63 -9.54 7.52 12.79
CA GLY A 63 -9.29 7.97 11.43
C GLY A 63 -9.56 6.82 10.46
N TYR A 64 -9.07 6.95 9.24
CA TYR A 64 -9.15 5.90 8.23
C TYR A 64 -8.05 6.03 7.19
N MET A 65 -7.77 4.92 6.51
CA MET A 65 -6.98 4.88 5.29
C MET A 65 -7.91 4.56 4.12
N ASN A 66 -8.13 5.52 3.23
CA ASN A 66 -8.65 5.27 1.89
C ASN A 66 -7.45 4.88 1.01
N ARG A 67 -7.41 3.61 0.57
CA ARG A 67 -6.30 3.09 -0.24
C ARG A 67 -6.28 3.67 -1.66
N ASN A 68 -7.41 4.23 -2.09
CA ASN A 68 -7.58 4.85 -3.39
C ASN A 68 -6.91 6.24 -3.42
N TRP A 69 -6.40 6.60 -4.59
CA TRP A 69 -5.79 7.91 -4.82
C TRP A 69 -6.75 8.95 -5.39
N LEU A 70 -7.77 8.51 -6.12
CA LEU A 70 -8.75 9.42 -6.76
C LEU A 70 -10.20 9.17 -6.34
N GLU A 71 -10.51 7.98 -5.83
CA GLU A 71 -11.88 7.65 -5.44
C GLU A 71 -12.21 8.19 -4.06
N GLU A 72 -13.38 8.82 -3.97
CA GLU A 72 -13.97 9.34 -2.74
C GLU A 72 -15.31 8.66 -2.48
N PRO A 73 -15.32 7.46 -1.88
CA PRO A 73 -16.57 6.74 -1.67
C PRO A 73 -17.52 7.48 -0.73
N ASP A 74 -18.80 7.50 -1.10
CA ASP A 74 -19.91 7.83 -0.22
C ASP A 74 -20.52 6.55 0.35
N VAL A 75 -20.36 6.33 1.66
CA VAL A 75 -20.89 5.17 2.36
C VAL A 75 -21.74 5.64 3.53
N PRO A 76 -23.08 5.63 3.42
CA PRO A 76 -23.96 6.04 4.51
C PRO A 76 -23.80 5.12 5.72
N VAL A 77 -24.20 5.61 6.90
CA VAL A 77 -24.26 4.76 8.09
C VAL A 77 -25.17 3.55 7.84
N GLY A 78 -24.69 2.38 8.22
CA GLY A 78 -25.40 1.11 8.03
C GLY A 78 -24.45 -0.09 8.05
N ILE A 79 -24.84 -1.20 7.43
CA ILE A 79 -24.11 -2.48 7.54
C ILE A 79 -22.64 -2.41 7.07
N GLU A 80 -22.31 -1.52 6.13
CA GLU A 80 -20.96 -1.32 5.60
C GLU A 80 -20.19 -0.18 6.32
N ASN A 81 -20.84 0.57 7.21
CA ASN A 81 -20.26 1.71 7.94
C ASN A 81 -20.97 1.92 9.29
N ASN A 82 -20.73 1.02 10.25
CA ASN A 82 -21.34 1.05 11.58
C ASN A 82 -20.33 0.84 12.71
N PHE A 83 -20.77 1.19 13.91
CA PHE A 83 -20.16 0.77 15.17
C PHE A 83 -21.01 -0.27 15.89
N SER A 84 -20.34 -1.15 16.62
CA SER A 84 -20.96 -2.01 17.63
C SER A 84 -19.97 -2.27 18.78
N PRO A 85 -20.47 -2.49 20.03
CA PRO A 85 -21.85 -2.35 20.47
C PRO A 85 -22.32 -0.89 20.63
N GLY A 86 -23.62 -0.69 20.77
CA GLY A 86 -24.26 0.63 20.93
C GLY A 86 -24.90 1.14 19.64
N PRO A 87 -25.16 2.46 19.53
CA PRO A 87 -25.66 3.06 18.29
C PRO A 87 -24.70 2.83 17.13
N GLU A 88 -25.24 2.48 15.96
CA GLU A 88 -24.46 2.29 14.74
C GLU A 88 -23.80 3.58 14.27
N ASP A 89 -24.44 4.73 14.52
CA ASP A 89 -23.90 6.06 14.29
C ASP A 89 -23.19 6.56 15.56
N ARG A 90 -21.88 6.78 15.44
CA ARG A 90 -21.03 7.41 16.46
C ARG A 90 -20.32 8.64 15.92
N GLY A 91 -20.81 9.22 14.82
CA GLY A 91 -20.22 10.35 14.13
C GLY A 91 -19.11 9.96 13.15
N GLN A 92 -19.07 8.70 12.70
CA GLN A 92 -18.13 8.29 11.66
C GLN A 92 -18.45 8.99 10.32
N PRO A 93 -17.44 9.26 9.47
CA PRO A 93 -17.66 9.89 8.17
C PRO A 93 -18.54 9.04 7.25
N THR A 94 -19.31 9.72 6.39
CA THR A 94 -20.05 9.08 5.30
C THR A 94 -19.49 9.40 3.92
N HIS A 95 -18.51 10.31 3.85
CA HIS A 95 -17.77 10.66 2.63
C HIS A 95 -16.27 10.53 2.91
N PHE A 96 -15.57 9.72 2.13
CA PHE A 96 -14.21 9.30 2.43
C PHE A 96 -13.18 9.85 1.43
N LEU A 97 -12.49 10.90 1.84
CA LEU A 97 -11.41 11.51 1.05
C LEU A 97 -10.26 10.53 0.81
N PRO A 98 -9.43 10.74 -0.23
CA PRO A 98 -8.33 9.84 -0.54
C PRO A 98 -7.30 9.80 0.59
N ARG A 99 -6.54 8.70 0.61
CA ARG A 99 -5.35 8.54 1.48
C ARG A 99 -5.69 8.52 2.98
N ARG A 100 -4.72 8.95 3.79
CA ARG A 100 -4.78 8.86 5.25
C ARG A 100 -5.44 10.10 5.82
N ASN A 101 -6.52 9.89 6.55
CA ASN A 101 -7.24 10.92 7.29
C ASN A 101 -7.18 10.53 8.77
N ARG A 102 -6.42 11.28 9.57
CA ARG A 102 -6.17 10.99 11.00
C ARG A 102 -7.09 11.82 11.87
N PHE A 103 -7.45 11.28 13.04
CA PHE A 103 -8.20 12.00 14.09
C PHE A 103 -9.49 12.67 13.58
N VAL A 104 -10.23 11.97 12.71
CA VAL A 104 -11.38 12.50 11.99
C VAL A 104 -12.59 12.68 12.90
N PHE A 105 -12.81 11.75 13.83
CA PHE A 105 -13.89 11.86 14.81
C PHE A 105 -13.49 11.19 16.13
N LYS A 106 -14.28 11.47 17.17
CA LYS A 106 -14.08 10.97 18.52
C LYS A 106 -15.35 10.29 19.02
N VAL A 107 -15.17 9.20 19.74
CA VAL A 107 -16.25 8.50 20.44
C VAL A 107 -16.01 8.64 21.93
N ARG A 108 -16.92 9.32 22.62
CA ARG A 108 -16.90 9.43 24.08
C ARG A 108 -17.45 8.16 24.72
N VAL A 109 -16.82 7.70 25.79
CA VAL A 109 -17.28 6.61 26.67
C VAL A 109 -17.01 6.92 28.14
#